data_AF-A0A0C9TRA6-F1
#
_entry.id   AF-A0A0C9TRA6-F1
#
_cell.length_a   1.000
_cell.length_b   1.000
_cell.length_c   1.000
_cell.angle_alpha   90.00
_cell.angle_beta   90.00
_cell.angle_gamma   90.00
#
_symmetry.space_group_name_H-M   'P 1'
#
loop_
_entity.id
_entity.type
_entity.pdbx_description
1 polymer ?
#
loop_
_entity_poly.entity_id
_entity_poly.type
_entity_poly.pdbx_seq_one_letter_code
_entity_poly.pdbx_strand_id
1 'polypeptide(L)'
;FDDKYVIAGQGTIALEIVDQVKTAKEAGIITQDHADAVFAPVGGGGLLAGITAYLKLTQSPTKPYGAGGIGSRSMYKSLTEGKPSPVDTVDLFPDGTAVKQVGDLPFAICDQYLDVEDLYNDITTDDLCAAIQDIFDETRSIAEPSGALGVAALKQHLAKNSPSPEQVFVAVISGANMDFEMLRFVSERAELGAKREAFLSVKFDDPLKFPEIIKLVQTRPGDKSRNITELVFRHNSSGAGHAVFSFNVDLASATQTQSAQEDQTQEVIDQLKASGFVGASLNTDQLALDHVRYMVGGRAGVDDERLVSFTFPERPGSLQIFLGELEKVNVTLPSNNVLSLSLFHYRFHDVVHVLVGIQVPTASESEFQKLLSELKGLGFSGDIVTDEQVYKDFLAKSQ
;
A
#
# COMPACT_ATOMS: atom_id res chain seq x y z
N PHE A 1 11.94 31.26 1.95
CA PHE A 1 12.19 30.72 3.30
C PHE A 1 13.34 31.44 4.00
N ASP A 2 14.36 31.92 3.27
CA ASP A 2 15.54 32.57 3.87
C ASP A 2 15.39 34.08 4.00
N ASP A 3 14.43 34.51 4.82
CA ASP A 3 14.20 35.90 5.17
C ASP A 3 13.60 35.99 6.58
N LYS A 4 14.06 36.94 7.39
CA LYS A 4 13.66 37.07 8.80
C LYS A 4 12.15 37.29 8.97
N TYR A 5 11.50 38.02 8.06
CA TYR A 5 10.05 38.27 8.13
C TYR A 5 9.27 37.05 7.66
N VAL A 6 9.79 36.32 6.67
CA VAL A 6 9.20 35.04 6.26
C VAL A 6 9.25 34.04 7.41
N ILE A 7 10.39 33.90 8.09
CA ILE A 7 10.57 33.01 9.25
C ILE A 7 9.66 33.42 10.41
N ALA A 8 9.61 34.72 10.74
CA ALA A 8 8.73 35.24 11.79
C ALA A 8 7.25 34.98 11.46
N GLY A 9 6.86 35.14 10.19
CA GLY A 9 5.54 34.79 9.69
C GLY A 9 5.22 33.31 9.87
N GLN A 10 6.15 32.40 9.60
CA GLN A 10 5.91 30.96 9.85
C GLN A 10 5.79 30.64 11.35
N GLY A 11 6.49 31.41 12.20
CA GLY A 11 6.42 31.26 13.66
C GLY A 11 5.05 31.53 14.27
N THR A 12 4.12 32.18 13.55
CA THR A 12 2.74 32.35 14.03
C THR A 12 2.02 31.01 14.19
N ILE A 13 2.43 29.97 13.44
CA ILE A 13 1.90 28.62 13.62
C ILE A 13 2.20 28.10 15.03
N ALA A 14 3.40 28.36 15.56
CA ALA A 14 3.74 27.95 16.93
C ALA A 14 3.00 28.76 18.00
N LEU A 15 2.71 30.05 17.73
CA LEU A 15 1.81 30.85 18.56
C LEU A 15 0.43 30.19 18.65
N GLU A 16 -0.16 29.87 17.50
CA GLU A 16 -1.47 29.23 17.43
C GLU A 16 -1.48 27.86 18.11
N ILE A 17 -0.46 27.02 17.90
CA ILE A 17 -0.32 25.72 18.57
C ILE A 17 -0.33 25.88 20.09
N VAL A 18 0.49 26.79 20.64
CA VAL A 18 0.58 27.00 22.09
C VAL A 18 -0.76 27.47 22.67
N ASP A 19 -1.47 28.36 21.98
CA ASP A 19 -2.76 28.85 22.43
C ASP A 19 -3.85 27.77 22.33
N GLN A 20 -3.89 27.02 21.22
CA GLN A 20 -4.86 25.94 21.00
C GLN A 20 -4.67 24.78 21.99
N VAL A 21 -3.44 24.45 22.37
CA VAL A 21 -3.17 23.42 23.39
C VAL A 21 -3.72 23.86 24.76
N LYS A 22 -3.57 25.14 25.14
CA LYS A 22 -4.18 25.66 26.38
C LYS A 22 -5.70 25.58 26.31
N THR A 23 -6.30 25.97 25.19
CA THR A 23 -7.75 25.84 24.98
C THR A 23 -8.20 24.38 25.06
N ALA A 24 -7.44 23.42 24.52
CA ALA A 24 -7.76 22.00 24.60
C ALA A 24 -7.70 21.47 26.04
N LYS A 25 -6.76 21.95 26.86
CA LYS A 25 -6.73 21.66 28.31
C LYS A 25 -7.94 22.23 29.03
N GLU A 26 -8.28 23.50 28.78
CA GLU A 26 -9.44 24.16 29.39
C GLU A 26 -10.75 23.46 29.04
N ALA A 27 -10.84 22.91 27.83
CA ALA A 27 -11.97 22.09 27.37
C ALA A 27 -11.96 20.64 27.91
N GLY A 28 -10.92 20.23 28.64
CA GLY A 28 -10.79 18.88 29.18
C GLY A 28 -10.48 17.81 28.13
N ILE A 29 -10.01 18.19 26.93
CA ILE A 29 -9.63 17.27 25.85
C ILE A 29 -8.28 16.61 26.17
N ILE A 30 -7.36 17.38 26.74
CA ILE A 30 -6.04 16.94 27.20
C ILE A 30 -5.79 17.38 28.64
N THR A 31 -4.82 16.77 29.31
CA THR A 31 -4.54 17.01 30.75
C THR A 31 -3.48 18.09 31.00
N GLN A 32 -2.64 18.39 30.01
CA GLN A 32 -1.49 19.31 30.10
C GLN A 32 -1.69 20.59 29.27
N ASP A 33 -0.99 21.67 29.64
CA ASP A 33 -1.09 23.02 29.01
C ASP A 33 -0.04 23.28 27.94
N HIS A 34 0.68 22.25 27.53
CA HIS A 34 1.71 22.29 26.51
C HIS A 34 1.71 20.98 25.72
N ALA A 35 2.21 21.02 24.49
CA ALA A 35 2.56 19.82 23.76
C ALA A 35 3.94 19.33 24.20
N ASP A 36 4.17 18.02 24.26
CA ASP A 36 5.49 17.42 24.42
C ASP A 36 6.37 17.74 23.21
N ALA A 37 5.80 17.63 22.00
CA ALA A 37 6.53 17.90 20.79
C ALA A 37 5.68 18.37 19.61
N VAL A 38 6.32 19.11 18.70
CA VAL A 38 5.77 19.56 17.41
C VAL A 38 6.65 19.03 16.29
N PHE A 39 6.05 18.34 15.31
CA PHE A 39 6.72 17.78 14.14
C PHE A 39 6.37 18.62 12.91
N ALA A 40 7.38 19.21 12.27
CA ALA A 40 7.20 20.11 11.14
C ALA A 40 8.06 19.71 9.93
N PRO A 41 7.52 19.82 8.69
CA PRO A 41 8.29 19.56 7.48
C PRO A 41 9.47 20.50 7.30
N VAL A 42 10.52 19.98 6.66
CA VAL A 42 11.76 20.70 6.42
C VAL A 42 12.12 20.66 4.93
N GLY A 43 11.77 21.72 4.21
CA GLY A 43 12.39 22.07 2.93
C GLY A 43 13.60 22.97 3.15
N GLY A 44 13.47 24.25 2.79
CA GLY A 44 14.51 25.25 3.06
C GLY A 44 14.66 25.68 4.52
N GLY A 45 13.85 25.12 5.43
CA GLY A 45 13.94 25.29 6.88
C GLY A 45 13.12 26.42 7.49
N GLY A 46 12.50 27.31 6.69
CA GLY A 46 11.81 28.50 7.21
C GLY A 46 10.68 28.22 8.21
N LEU A 47 9.90 27.17 7.97
CA LEU A 47 8.82 26.74 8.88
C LEU A 47 9.36 26.23 10.21
N LEU A 48 10.25 25.22 10.15
CA LEU A 48 10.89 24.65 11.35
C LEU A 48 11.61 25.74 12.15
N ALA A 49 12.38 26.61 11.48
CA ALA A 49 13.08 27.71 12.14
C ALA A 49 12.11 28.70 12.81
N GLY A 50 10.98 29.03 12.17
CA GLY A 50 9.96 29.91 12.74
C GLY A 50 9.33 29.30 14.00
N ILE A 51 8.96 28.02 13.93
CA ILE A 51 8.41 27.27 15.07
C ILE A 51 9.44 27.21 16.20
N THR A 52 10.67 26.79 15.91
CA THR A 52 11.75 26.70 16.88
C THR A 52 12.02 28.04 17.54
N ALA A 53 12.16 29.12 16.77
CA ALA A 53 12.41 30.46 17.29
C ALA A 53 11.29 30.89 18.27
N TYR A 54 10.03 30.72 17.90
CA TYR A 54 8.91 31.09 18.76
C TYR A 54 8.89 30.29 20.07
N LEU A 55 9.03 28.96 19.99
CA LEU A 55 9.02 28.08 21.16
C LEU A 55 10.16 28.42 22.13
N LYS A 56 11.37 28.71 21.61
CA LYS A 56 12.52 29.07 22.44
C LYS A 56 12.40 30.49 23.03
N LEU A 57 11.92 31.47 22.27
CA LEU A 57 11.70 32.84 22.76
C LEU A 57 10.65 32.91 23.86
N THR A 58 9.61 32.09 23.77
CA THR A 58 8.53 32.01 24.77
C THR A 58 8.82 31.04 25.92
N GLN A 59 9.99 30.39 25.91
CA GLN A 59 10.38 29.37 26.89
C GLN A 59 9.35 28.24 27.00
N SER A 60 8.71 27.90 25.89
CA SER A 60 7.79 26.76 25.84
C SER A 60 8.57 25.45 26.10
N PRO A 61 8.04 24.53 26.93
CA PRO A 61 8.64 23.22 27.12
C PRO A 61 8.50 22.31 25.90
N THR A 62 7.67 22.67 24.92
CA THR A 62 7.43 21.89 23.70
C THR A 62 8.71 21.74 22.86
N LYS A 63 9.02 20.50 22.49
CA LYS A 63 10.19 20.18 21.67
C LYS A 63 9.87 20.23 20.17
N PRO A 64 10.56 21.08 19.38
CA PRO A 64 10.45 21.04 17.91
C PRO A 64 11.24 19.86 17.31
N TYR A 65 10.63 19.15 16.37
CA TYR A 65 11.25 18.13 15.53
C TYR A 65 11.07 18.47 14.05
N GLY A 66 12.12 18.24 13.26
CA GLY A 66 12.08 18.39 11.82
C GLY A 66 11.80 17.08 11.10
N ALA A 67 10.99 17.14 10.04
CA ALA A 67 10.65 16.02 9.18
C ALA A 67 11.12 16.26 7.73
N GLY A 68 12.01 15.41 7.23
CA GLY A 68 12.48 15.41 5.86
C GLY A 68 12.46 14.00 5.25
N GLY A 69 12.22 13.94 3.94
CA GLY A 69 12.26 12.67 3.20
C GLY A 69 13.69 12.16 3.02
N ILE A 70 13.84 10.85 2.89
CA ILE A 70 15.13 10.17 2.67
C ILE A 70 15.88 10.70 1.43
N GLY A 71 15.14 11.15 0.42
CA GLY A 71 15.67 11.76 -0.79
C GLY A 71 15.96 13.27 -0.70
N SER A 72 15.54 13.96 0.36
CA SER A 72 15.62 15.43 0.48
C SER A 72 15.99 15.83 1.92
N ARG A 73 17.26 15.60 2.29
CA ARG A 73 17.81 15.72 3.66
C ARG A 73 18.79 16.89 3.88
N SER A 74 18.53 18.03 3.26
CA SER A 74 19.47 19.17 3.27
C SER A 74 19.72 19.77 4.65
N MET A 75 18.70 19.86 5.52
CA MET A 75 18.90 20.34 6.90
C MET A 75 19.70 19.35 7.75
N TYR A 76 19.37 18.05 7.67
CA TYR A 76 20.11 17.00 8.37
C TYR A 76 21.60 17.01 7.98
N LYS A 77 21.90 17.09 6.67
CA LYS A 77 23.28 17.22 6.17
C LYS A 77 23.96 18.48 6.71
N SER A 78 23.25 19.62 6.67
CA SER A 78 23.82 20.90 7.09
C SER A 78 24.15 20.93 8.60
N LEU A 79 23.27 20.40 9.46
CA LEU A 79 23.54 20.26 10.89
C LEU A 79 24.69 19.28 11.17
N THR A 80 24.75 18.18 10.43
CA THR A 80 25.85 17.20 10.54
C THR A 80 27.21 17.82 10.20
N GLU A 81 27.25 18.71 9.21
CA GLU A 81 28.47 19.39 8.75
C GLU A 81 28.74 20.72 9.46
N GLY A 82 27.82 21.20 10.31
CA GLY A 82 27.92 22.48 11.02
C GLY A 82 27.88 23.72 10.12
N LYS A 83 27.33 23.59 8.89
CA LYS A 83 27.16 24.70 7.94
C LYS A 83 26.11 24.37 6.88
N PRO A 84 25.50 25.37 6.20
CA PRO A 84 24.62 25.12 5.07
C PRO A 84 25.35 24.35 3.97
N SER A 85 24.91 23.11 3.73
CA SER A 85 25.57 22.18 2.81
C SER A 85 24.58 21.58 1.83
N PRO A 86 24.86 21.63 0.51
CA PRO A 86 23.95 21.14 -0.50
C PRO A 86 23.93 19.61 -0.55
N VAL A 87 22.77 19.01 -0.83
CA VAL A 87 22.65 17.61 -1.28
C VAL A 87 22.75 17.54 -2.81
N ASP A 88 23.27 16.42 -3.33
CA ASP A 88 23.52 16.26 -4.77
C ASP A 88 22.21 16.19 -5.58
N THR A 89 21.27 15.41 -5.07
CA THR A 89 19.94 15.16 -5.62
C THR A 89 18.86 15.41 -4.58
N VAL A 90 17.66 15.70 -5.06
CA VAL A 90 16.45 15.81 -4.25
C VAL A 90 15.38 14.91 -4.87
N ASP A 91 14.63 14.23 -4.01
CA ASP A 91 13.40 13.55 -4.44
C ASP A 91 12.31 14.59 -4.68
N LEU A 92 11.56 14.39 -5.76
CA LEU A 92 10.49 15.27 -6.22
C LEU A 92 9.12 14.83 -5.73
N PHE A 93 9.01 13.68 -5.04
CA PHE A 93 7.72 13.26 -4.48
C PHE A 93 7.19 14.26 -3.43
N PRO A 94 7.95 14.61 -2.37
CA PRO A 94 7.63 15.77 -1.52
C PRO A 94 8.26 17.06 -2.08
N ASP A 95 7.75 17.50 -3.22
CA ASP A 95 8.23 18.65 -4.02
C ASP A 95 8.38 19.96 -3.23
N GLY A 96 7.42 20.31 -2.37
CA GLY A 96 7.48 21.46 -1.46
C GLY A 96 8.66 21.45 -0.48
N THR A 97 9.28 20.28 -0.27
CA THR A 97 10.52 20.11 0.52
C THR A 97 11.74 19.69 -0.30
N ALA A 98 11.65 19.63 -1.63
CA ALA A 98 12.72 19.27 -2.54
C ALA A 98 13.79 20.39 -2.68
N VAL A 99 14.43 20.74 -1.57
CA VAL A 99 15.38 21.85 -1.46
C VAL A 99 16.80 21.33 -1.29
N LYS A 100 17.66 21.62 -2.26
CA LYS A 100 19.06 21.14 -2.28
C LYS A 100 19.90 21.67 -1.13
N GLN A 101 19.71 22.93 -0.75
CA GLN A 101 20.46 23.57 0.32
C GLN A 101 19.50 24.43 1.14
N VAL A 102 19.57 24.28 2.46
CA VAL A 102 18.79 25.10 3.39
C VAL A 102 19.21 26.57 3.34
N GLY A 103 18.34 27.46 3.81
CA GLY A 103 18.68 28.87 3.93
C GLY A 103 19.67 29.12 5.06
N ASP A 104 20.41 30.22 4.97
CA ASP A 104 21.41 30.59 5.97
C ASP A 104 20.75 30.97 7.30
N LEU A 105 19.66 31.74 7.27
CA LEU A 105 18.93 32.14 8.49
C LEU A 105 18.20 30.96 9.14
N PRO A 106 17.44 30.11 8.42
CA PRO A 106 16.86 28.91 9.00
C PRO A 106 17.91 27.96 9.58
N PHE A 107 19.03 27.76 8.90
CA PHE A 107 20.13 26.95 9.41
C PHE A 107 20.65 27.50 10.74
N ALA A 108 20.98 28.80 10.80
CA ALA A 108 21.54 29.39 12.03
C ALA A 108 20.62 29.24 13.24
N ILE A 109 19.29 29.34 13.05
CA ILE A 109 18.32 29.11 14.13
C ILE A 109 18.27 27.63 14.52
N CYS A 110 18.20 26.73 13.54
CA CYS A 110 18.16 25.30 13.81
C CYS A 110 19.45 24.79 14.49
N ASP A 111 20.62 25.18 13.99
CA ASP A 111 21.94 24.83 14.54
C ASP A 111 22.11 25.30 15.99
N GLN A 112 21.51 26.43 16.35
CA GLN A 112 21.55 26.93 17.73
C GLN A 112 20.70 26.11 18.71
N TYR A 113 19.63 25.46 18.25
CA TYR A 113 18.55 24.98 19.13
C TYR A 113 18.15 23.51 18.96
N LEU A 114 18.60 22.86 17.88
CA LEU A 114 18.26 21.48 17.52
C LEU A 114 19.53 20.66 17.37
N ASP A 115 19.43 19.38 17.75
CA ASP A 115 20.46 18.40 17.46
C ASP A 115 20.14 17.64 16.17
N VAL A 116 21.13 16.96 15.60
CA VAL A 116 20.95 16.10 14.41
C VAL A 116 19.89 15.00 14.67
N GLU A 117 19.76 14.54 15.91
CA GLU A 117 18.77 13.54 16.32
C GLU A 117 17.34 14.08 16.34
N ASP A 118 17.15 15.41 16.32
CA ASP A 118 15.83 16.03 16.25
C ASP A 118 15.27 16.10 14.82
N LEU A 119 16.01 15.57 13.83
CA LEU A 119 15.67 15.58 12.41
C LEU A 119 15.37 14.15 11.93
N TYR A 120 14.09 13.84 11.77
CA TYR A 120 13.64 12.67 11.04
C TYR A 120 14.00 12.83 9.56
N ASN A 121 14.83 11.94 9.04
CA ASN A 121 15.42 12.05 7.69
C ASN A 121 15.40 10.73 6.91
N ASP A 122 14.83 9.68 7.50
CA ASP A 122 14.67 8.33 6.94
C ASP A 122 13.22 8.08 6.48
N ILE A 123 12.42 9.13 6.32
CA ILE A 123 11.02 9.03 5.85
C ILE A 123 11.01 8.65 4.37
N THR A 124 10.44 7.50 4.06
CA THR A 124 10.33 6.98 2.69
C THR A 124 9.08 7.50 1.98
N THR A 125 9.01 7.28 0.66
CA THR A 125 7.78 7.52 -0.12
C THR A 125 6.60 6.73 0.44
N ASP A 126 6.81 5.50 0.87
CA ASP A 126 5.75 4.64 1.40
C ASP A 126 5.26 5.15 2.77
N ASP A 127 6.17 5.62 3.63
CA ASP A 127 5.81 6.28 4.89
C ASP A 127 4.93 7.52 4.66
N LEU A 128 5.27 8.33 3.65
CA LEU A 128 4.48 9.49 3.26
C LEU A 128 3.11 9.11 2.73
N CYS A 129 3.02 8.12 1.84
CA CYS A 129 1.74 7.64 1.32
C CYS A 129 0.85 7.12 2.45
N ALA A 130 1.41 6.36 3.39
CA ALA A 130 0.67 5.91 4.57
C ALA A 130 0.22 7.08 5.48
N ALA A 131 1.04 8.13 5.63
CA ALA A 131 0.65 9.31 6.40
C ALA A 131 -0.46 10.12 5.71
N ILE A 132 -0.44 10.26 4.38
CA ILE A 132 -1.53 10.89 3.61
C ILE A 132 -2.84 10.10 3.81
N GLN A 133 -2.77 8.76 3.74
CA GLN A 133 -3.93 7.90 3.98
C GLN A 133 -4.50 8.10 5.39
N ASP A 134 -3.67 8.11 6.44
CA ASP A 134 -4.13 8.32 7.81
C ASP A 134 -4.82 9.69 7.99
N ILE A 135 -4.27 10.75 7.40
CA ILE A 135 -4.90 12.09 7.42
C ILE A 135 -6.30 12.05 6.77
N PHE A 136 -6.41 11.38 5.62
CA PHE A 136 -7.68 11.23 4.91
C PHE A 136 -8.68 10.37 5.69
N ASP A 137 -8.26 9.26 6.28
CA ASP A 137 -9.15 8.36 7.02
C ASP A 137 -9.72 9.02 8.28
N GLU A 138 -8.91 9.80 9.00
CA GLU A 138 -9.30 10.47 10.25
C GLU A 138 -10.08 11.76 10.02
N THR A 139 -9.60 12.63 9.12
CA THR A 139 -10.14 14.00 8.99
C THR A 139 -10.87 14.27 7.68
N ARG A 140 -10.79 13.34 6.72
CA ARG A 140 -11.25 13.51 5.32
C ARG A 140 -10.57 14.68 4.59
N SER A 141 -9.48 15.19 5.14
CA SER A 141 -8.61 16.16 4.48
C SER A 141 -7.61 15.44 3.59
N ILE A 142 -7.22 16.08 2.48
CA ILE A 142 -6.19 15.57 1.59
C ILE A 142 -4.93 16.41 1.82
N ALA A 143 -3.84 15.76 2.20
CA ALA A 143 -2.53 16.38 2.32
C ALA A 143 -1.69 16.07 1.07
N GLU A 144 -0.92 17.06 0.61
CA GLU A 144 0.14 16.80 -0.39
C GLU A 144 1.30 16.02 0.28
N PRO A 145 2.23 15.41 -0.49
CA PRO A 145 3.32 14.64 0.10
C PRO A 145 4.19 15.43 1.10
N SER A 146 4.52 16.68 0.80
CA SER A 146 5.22 17.58 1.75
C SER A 146 4.35 17.92 2.97
N GLY A 147 3.03 18.01 2.77
CA GLY A 147 2.03 18.23 3.80
C GLY A 147 2.00 17.14 4.86
N ALA A 148 2.23 15.89 4.47
CA ALA A 148 2.13 14.72 5.34
C ALA A 148 3.43 14.39 6.12
N LEU A 149 4.56 15.05 5.81
CA LEU A 149 5.86 14.79 6.46
C LEU A 149 5.82 14.88 7.99
N GLY A 150 5.10 15.86 8.55
CA GLY A 150 4.96 16.02 10.00
C GLY A 150 4.30 14.81 10.66
N VAL A 151 3.27 14.24 10.01
CA VAL A 151 2.57 13.04 10.49
C VAL A 151 3.44 11.80 10.33
N ALA A 152 4.15 11.66 9.20
CA ALA A 152 5.09 10.56 8.99
C ALA A 152 6.22 10.55 10.05
N ALA A 153 6.79 11.71 10.38
CA ALA A 153 7.78 11.83 11.45
C ALA A 153 7.21 11.48 12.83
N LEU A 154 5.99 11.92 13.14
CA LEU A 154 5.30 11.53 14.37
C LEU A 154 5.13 10.01 14.45
N LYS A 155 4.71 9.34 13.37
CA LYS A 155 4.59 7.87 13.36
C LYS A 155 5.92 7.18 13.63
N GLN A 156 7.01 7.63 13.01
CA GLN A 156 8.34 7.10 13.31
C GLN A 156 8.77 7.39 14.74
N HIS A 157 8.42 8.55 15.30
CA HIS A 157 8.66 8.87 16.71
C HIS A 157 7.96 7.89 17.64
N LEU A 158 6.67 7.61 17.41
CA LEU A 158 5.87 6.68 18.20
C LEU A 158 6.30 5.21 18.03
N ALA A 159 6.94 4.87 16.92
CA ALA A 159 7.51 3.53 16.71
C ALA A 159 8.87 3.36 17.40
N LYS A 160 9.69 4.43 17.45
CA LYS A 160 11.03 4.43 18.07
C LYS A 160 10.96 4.64 19.59
N ASN A 161 9.89 5.27 20.08
CA ASN A 161 9.70 5.62 21.48
C ASN A 161 8.40 5.00 22.02
N SER A 162 8.36 4.63 23.29
CA SER A 162 7.12 4.20 23.96
C SER A 162 6.49 5.39 24.70
N PRO A 163 5.59 6.16 24.08
CA PRO A 163 5.02 7.35 24.71
C PRO A 163 4.09 6.99 25.87
N SER A 164 3.98 7.90 26.84
CA SER A 164 2.93 7.81 27.88
C SER A 164 1.58 8.27 27.31
N PRO A 165 0.44 7.70 27.76
CA PRO A 165 -0.88 8.11 27.31
C PRO A 165 -1.21 9.60 27.53
N GLU A 166 -0.52 10.25 28.47
CA GLU A 166 -0.71 11.67 28.80
C GLU A 166 0.02 12.61 27.84
N GLN A 167 1.00 12.11 27.07
CA GLN A 167 1.80 12.95 26.19
C GLN A 167 0.98 13.48 25.02
N VAL A 168 1.21 14.74 24.69
CA VAL A 168 0.51 15.47 23.63
C VAL A 168 1.49 15.80 22.51
N PHE A 169 1.24 15.25 21.33
CA PHE A 169 2.04 15.49 20.14
C PHE A 169 1.26 16.27 19.09
N VAL A 170 1.94 17.15 18.37
CA VAL A 170 1.36 17.96 17.30
C VAL A 170 2.13 17.72 16.01
N ALA A 171 1.45 17.34 14.94
CA ALA A 171 2.02 17.24 13.60
C ALA A 171 1.46 18.34 12.71
N VAL A 172 2.35 19.08 12.03
CA VAL A 172 1.93 20.15 11.12
C VAL A 172 1.59 19.57 9.75
N ILE A 173 0.33 19.70 9.34
CA ILE A 173 -0.11 19.43 7.96
C ILE A 173 0.13 20.69 7.13
N SER A 174 1.22 20.71 6.37
CA SER A 174 1.76 21.97 5.81
C SER A 174 1.16 22.40 4.47
N GLY A 175 0.47 21.50 3.75
CA GLY A 175 -0.02 21.75 2.40
C GLY A 175 -0.96 20.65 1.89
N ALA A 176 -1.66 20.96 0.81
CA ALA A 176 -2.71 20.14 0.22
C ALA A 176 -2.79 20.28 -1.33
N ASN A 177 -1.76 20.85 -1.95
CA ASN A 177 -1.71 21.06 -3.39
C ASN A 177 -1.16 19.81 -4.09
N MET A 178 -2.05 18.87 -4.41
CA MET A 178 -1.70 17.67 -5.17
C MET A 178 -2.65 17.43 -6.33
N ASP A 179 -2.11 16.85 -7.41
CA ASP A 179 -2.90 16.38 -8.54
C ASP A 179 -3.70 15.12 -8.15
N PHE A 180 -4.93 15.01 -8.65
CA PHE A 180 -5.81 13.89 -8.30
C PHE A 180 -5.25 12.55 -8.77
N GLU A 181 -4.54 12.52 -9.90
CA GLU A 181 -3.84 11.35 -10.42
C GLU A 181 -2.78 10.83 -9.44
N MET A 182 -2.15 11.71 -8.65
CA MET A 182 -1.18 11.33 -7.64
C MET A 182 -1.83 10.53 -6.51
N LEU A 183 -3.12 10.70 -6.24
CA LEU A 183 -3.84 9.88 -5.25
C LEU A 183 -3.88 8.41 -5.62
N ARG A 184 -3.84 8.07 -6.92
CA ARG A 184 -3.73 6.66 -7.33
C ARG A 184 -2.41 6.06 -6.86
N PHE A 185 -1.30 6.76 -7.11
CA PHE A 185 0.02 6.34 -6.66
C PHE A 185 0.09 6.27 -5.13
N VAL A 186 -0.47 7.27 -4.44
CA VAL A 186 -0.56 7.27 -2.97
C VAL A 186 -1.37 6.09 -2.48
N SER A 187 -2.53 5.79 -3.06
CA SER A 187 -3.36 4.64 -2.67
C SER A 187 -2.61 3.33 -2.85
N GLU A 188 -1.96 3.13 -4.00
CA GLU A 188 -1.19 1.91 -4.30
C GLU A 188 0.00 1.75 -3.33
N ARG A 189 0.75 2.82 -3.04
CA ARG A 189 1.91 2.77 -2.13
C ARG A 189 1.53 2.74 -0.64
N ALA A 190 0.44 3.39 -0.25
CA ALA A 190 -0.01 3.42 1.14
C ALA A 190 -0.43 2.03 1.61
N GLU A 191 -1.08 1.24 0.75
CA GLU A 191 -1.42 -0.16 1.06
C GLU A 191 -0.16 -1.01 1.32
N LEU A 192 0.90 -0.80 0.52
CA LEU A 192 2.21 -1.46 0.69
C LEU A 192 2.90 -1.03 1.99
N GLY A 193 3.02 0.28 2.23
CA GLY A 193 3.69 0.83 3.41
C GLY A 193 2.96 0.53 4.72
N ALA A 194 1.62 0.51 4.70
CA ALA A 194 0.80 0.17 5.86
C ALA A 194 0.79 -1.33 6.18
N LYS A 195 1.40 -2.18 5.34
CA LYS A 195 1.40 -3.64 5.48
C LYS A 195 -0.01 -4.21 5.69
N ARG A 196 -1.01 -3.58 5.05
CA ARG A 196 -2.44 -3.93 5.15
C ARG A 196 -2.84 -5.03 4.17
N GLU A 197 -1.96 -5.40 3.26
CA GLU A 197 -2.16 -6.43 2.26
C GLU A 197 -0.96 -7.38 2.27
N ALA A 198 -1.19 -8.69 2.30
CA ALA A 198 -0.17 -9.71 2.12
C ALA A 198 -0.06 -10.08 0.64
N PHE A 199 1.15 -10.35 0.16
CA PHE A 199 1.45 -10.71 -1.22
C PHE A 199 2.29 -11.97 -1.27
N LEU A 200 1.84 -12.99 -2.01
CA LEU A 200 2.57 -14.26 -2.14
C LEU A 200 2.40 -14.88 -3.53
N SER A 201 3.31 -15.81 -3.82
CA SER A 201 3.17 -16.72 -4.96
C SER A 201 2.98 -18.16 -4.50
N VAL A 202 2.27 -18.94 -5.31
CA VAL A 202 2.09 -20.39 -5.13
C VAL A 202 2.47 -21.08 -6.43
N LYS A 203 3.43 -22.00 -6.37
CA LYS A 203 3.76 -22.88 -7.48
C LYS A 203 2.77 -24.04 -7.53
N PHE A 204 2.27 -24.34 -8.72
CA PHE A 204 1.41 -25.49 -8.99
C PHE A 204 1.92 -26.28 -10.21
N ASP A 205 1.67 -27.57 -10.21
CA ASP A 205 2.05 -28.52 -11.27
C ASP A 205 0.84 -29.09 -12.03
N ASP A 206 -0.36 -28.90 -11.49
CA ASP A 206 -1.62 -29.38 -12.03
C ASP A 206 -2.70 -28.30 -11.88
N PRO A 207 -3.28 -27.78 -12.99
CA PRO A 207 -4.31 -26.75 -12.93
C PRO A 207 -5.59 -27.25 -12.26
N LEU A 208 -5.83 -28.58 -12.21
CA LEU A 208 -6.99 -29.16 -11.54
C LEU A 208 -6.97 -28.94 -10.02
N LYS A 209 -5.79 -28.68 -9.44
CA LYS A 209 -5.62 -28.36 -8.01
C LYS A 209 -5.80 -26.88 -7.68
N PHE A 210 -5.99 -26.02 -8.68
CA PHE A 210 -6.16 -24.59 -8.46
C PHE A 210 -7.29 -24.23 -7.46
N PRO A 211 -8.45 -24.91 -7.45
CA PRO A 211 -9.47 -24.70 -6.44
C PRO A 211 -9.00 -24.97 -5.01
N GLU A 212 -8.20 -26.01 -4.82
CA GLU A 212 -7.62 -26.33 -3.50
C GLU A 212 -6.69 -25.21 -3.02
N ILE A 213 -5.87 -24.65 -3.93
CA ILE A 213 -4.96 -23.54 -3.61
C ILE A 213 -5.75 -22.31 -3.15
N ILE A 214 -6.80 -21.93 -3.88
CA ILE A 214 -7.68 -20.80 -3.52
C ILE A 214 -8.24 -21.02 -2.11
N LYS A 215 -8.78 -22.21 -1.84
CA LYS A 215 -9.37 -22.54 -0.55
C LYS A 215 -8.36 -22.44 0.59
N LEU A 216 -7.12 -22.90 0.39
CA LEU A 216 -6.05 -22.80 1.38
C LEU A 216 -5.65 -21.35 1.66
N VAL A 217 -5.55 -20.51 0.62
CA VAL A 217 -5.26 -19.08 0.82
C VAL A 217 -6.40 -18.39 1.56
N GLN A 218 -7.64 -18.70 1.19
CA GLN A 218 -8.82 -18.05 1.73
C GLN A 218 -9.15 -18.42 3.18
N THR A 219 -8.85 -19.66 3.61
CA THR A 219 -9.28 -20.14 4.93
C THR A 219 -8.27 -19.80 6.02
N ARG A 220 -8.76 -19.22 7.12
CA ARG A 220 -8.02 -19.08 8.37
C ARG A 220 -8.43 -20.16 9.38
N PRO A 221 -7.56 -20.52 10.34
CA PRO A 221 -7.92 -21.28 11.52
C PRO A 221 -9.16 -20.69 12.20
N GLY A 222 -10.09 -21.56 12.61
CA GLY A 222 -11.34 -21.14 13.23
C GLY A 222 -12.43 -20.67 12.26
N ASP A 223 -12.36 -21.10 10.99
CA ASP A 223 -13.42 -20.91 9.97
C ASP A 223 -13.69 -19.44 9.60
N LYS A 224 -12.65 -18.59 9.71
CA LYS A 224 -12.69 -17.21 9.23
C LYS A 224 -12.18 -17.15 7.79
N SER A 225 -12.77 -16.30 6.96
CA SER A 225 -12.31 -16.07 5.59
C SER A 225 -11.32 -14.90 5.53
N ARG A 226 -10.27 -15.03 4.71
CA ARG A 226 -9.50 -13.90 4.19
C ARG A 226 -10.23 -13.26 3.03
N ASN A 227 -10.09 -11.95 2.90
CA ASN A 227 -10.56 -11.23 1.72
C ASN A 227 -9.44 -11.19 0.69
N ILE A 228 -9.59 -11.93 -0.41
CA ILE A 228 -8.64 -11.93 -1.52
C ILE A 228 -8.85 -10.65 -2.33
N THR A 229 -7.79 -9.85 -2.44
CA THR A 229 -7.77 -8.59 -3.20
C THR A 229 -7.21 -8.78 -4.60
N GLU A 230 -6.37 -9.80 -4.79
CA GLU A 230 -5.83 -10.15 -6.10
C GLU A 230 -5.65 -11.66 -6.23
N LEU A 231 -5.99 -12.18 -7.41
CA LEU A 231 -5.73 -13.55 -7.81
C LEU A 231 -5.42 -13.57 -9.30
N VAL A 232 -4.15 -13.80 -9.62
CA VAL A 232 -3.69 -13.87 -11.01
C VAL A 232 -2.92 -15.16 -11.23
N PHE A 233 -3.28 -15.93 -12.25
CA PHE A 233 -2.47 -17.03 -12.71
C PHE A 233 -2.56 -17.22 -14.22
N ARG A 234 -1.49 -17.78 -14.77
CA ARG A 234 -1.41 -18.28 -16.14
C ARG A 234 -0.68 -19.61 -16.10
N HIS A 235 -1.30 -20.69 -16.55
CA HIS A 235 -0.58 -21.95 -16.68
C HIS A 235 0.34 -21.92 -17.91
N ASN A 236 1.41 -22.68 -17.87
CA ASN A 236 2.35 -22.82 -18.99
C ASN A 236 1.99 -24.05 -19.84
N SER A 237 2.77 -24.32 -20.89
CA SER A 237 2.54 -25.43 -21.82
C SER A 237 2.60 -26.84 -21.19
N SER A 238 3.15 -26.99 -19.98
CA SER A 238 3.12 -28.26 -19.24
C SER A 238 1.98 -28.33 -18.22
N GLY A 239 1.08 -27.35 -18.19
CA GLY A 239 0.02 -27.20 -17.19
C GLY A 239 0.50 -26.67 -15.83
N ALA A 240 1.82 -26.52 -15.63
CA ALA A 240 2.38 -25.97 -14.40
C ALA A 240 2.37 -24.44 -14.43
N GLY A 241 2.60 -23.80 -13.28
CA GLY A 241 2.69 -22.35 -13.25
C GLY A 241 2.92 -21.78 -11.88
N HIS A 242 2.79 -20.45 -11.80
CA HIS A 242 2.72 -19.72 -10.56
C HIS A 242 1.40 -18.95 -10.53
N ALA A 243 0.71 -19.06 -9.42
CA ALA A 243 -0.40 -18.19 -9.07
C ALA A 243 0.11 -17.13 -8.10
N VAL A 244 -0.36 -15.91 -8.27
CA VAL A 244 -0.06 -14.78 -7.39
C VAL A 244 -1.34 -14.40 -6.67
N PHE A 245 -1.23 -14.21 -5.35
CA PHE A 245 -2.33 -13.88 -4.48
C PHE A 245 -2.00 -12.64 -3.66
N SER A 246 -2.99 -11.76 -3.51
CA SER A 246 -3.01 -10.75 -2.46
C SER A 246 -4.25 -10.88 -1.60
N PHE A 247 -4.13 -10.57 -0.31
CA PHE A 247 -5.27 -10.54 0.62
C PHE A 247 -5.10 -9.51 1.74
N ASN A 248 -6.22 -9.00 2.27
CA ASN A 248 -6.20 -8.08 3.41
C ASN A 248 -5.65 -8.75 4.68
N VAL A 249 -4.75 -8.04 5.38
CA VAL A 249 -4.17 -8.43 6.66
C VAL A 249 -5.10 -8.02 7.79
N ASP A 250 -5.45 -8.97 8.65
CA ASP A 250 -6.22 -8.67 9.87
C ASP A 250 -5.30 -8.14 10.97
N LEU A 251 -5.19 -6.81 11.06
CA LEU A 251 -4.37 -6.12 12.05
C LEU A 251 -4.84 -6.31 13.50
N ALA A 252 -6.11 -6.66 13.73
CA ALA A 252 -6.65 -6.88 15.07
C ALA A 252 -6.17 -8.19 15.71
N SER A 253 -5.58 -9.10 14.92
CA SER A 253 -5.13 -10.42 15.36
C SER A 253 -3.63 -10.51 15.70
N ALA A 254 -2.90 -9.40 15.64
CA ALA A 254 -1.44 -9.39 15.79
C ALA A 254 -0.99 -9.63 17.25
N THR A 255 -0.48 -10.82 17.55
CA THR A 255 0.32 -11.08 18.76
C THR A 255 1.77 -10.64 18.53
N GLN A 256 2.35 -9.97 19.53
CA GLN A 256 3.72 -9.46 19.57
C GLN A 256 4.76 -10.51 19.11
N THR A 257 5.24 -10.50 17.86
CA THR A 257 6.65 -10.84 17.50
C THR A 257 7.06 -10.67 16.02
N GLN A 258 6.18 -10.45 15.04
CA GLN A 258 6.54 -10.02 13.68
C GLN A 258 5.44 -9.08 13.14
N SER A 259 5.66 -8.37 12.02
CA SER A 259 4.58 -7.54 11.45
C SER A 259 3.41 -8.45 11.04
N ALA A 260 2.18 -8.13 11.45
CA ALA A 260 0.97 -8.96 11.26
C ALA A 260 0.79 -9.53 9.83
N GLN A 261 1.28 -8.80 8.83
CA GLN A 261 1.36 -9.21 7.42
C GLN A 261 2.23 -10.46 7.23
N GLU A 262 3.42 -10.51 7.81
CA GLU A 262 4.34 -11.65 7.71
C GLU A 262 3.78 -12.88 8.41
N ASP A 263 3.22 -12.71 9.61
CA ASP A 263 2.60 -13.80 10.36
C ASP A 263 1.47 -14.47 9.56
N GLN A 264 0.58 -13.65 9.00
CA GLN A 264 -0.55 -14.15 8.21
C GLN A 264 -0.13 -14.70 6.85
N THR A 265 0.94 -14.18 6.24
CA THR A 265 1.53 -14.73 5.01
C THR A 265 2.15 -16.10 5.30
N GLN A 266 2.91 -16.22 6.40
CA GLN A 266 3.53 -17.46 6.82
C GLN A 266 2.49 -18.53 7.16
N GLU A 267 1.39 -18.15 7.79
CA GLU A 267 0.26 -19.04 8.06
C GLU A 267 -0.27 -19.69 6.77
N VAL A 268 -0.45 -18.90 5.69
CA VAL A 268 -0.87 -19.42 4.38
C VAL A 268 0.19 -20.34 3.77
N ILE A 269 1.46 -19.96 3.84
CA ILE A 269 2.57 -20.77 3.32
C ILE A 269 2.62 -22.14 4.02
N ASP A 270 2.41 -22.16 5.33
CA ASP A 270 2.40 -23.41 6.11
C ASP A 270 1.20 -24.30 5.76
N GLN A 271 0.01 -23.71 5.56
CA GLN A 271 -1.16 -24.44 5.06
C GLN A 271 -0.92 -25.05 3.67
N LEU A 272 -0.37 -24.25 2.74
CA LEU A 272 0.00 -24.71 1.40
C LEU A 272 1.01 -25.87 1.46
N LYS A 273 2.03 -25.74 2.29
CA LYS A 273 3.06 -26.76 2.49
C LYS A 273 2.49 -28.06 3.05
N ALA A 274 1.52 -27.98 3.98
CA ALA A 274 0.85 -29.15 4.53
C ALA A 274 0.04 -29.93 3.48
N SER A 275 -0.50 -29.24 2.47
CA SER A 275 -1.17 -29.84 1.30
C SER A 275 -0.23 -30.18 0.14
N GLY A 276 1.09 -29.98 0.28
CA GLY A 276 2.08 -30.34 -0.73
C GLY A 276 2.33 -29.29 -1.81
N PHE A 277 1.83 -28.07 -1.64
CA PHE A 277 2.16 -26.93 -2.51
C PHE A 277 3.41 -26.18 -2.01
N VAL A 278 4.02 -25.38 -2.88
CA VAL A 278 5.15 -24.53 -2.54
C VAL A 278 4.71 -23.07 -2.66
N GLY A 279 4.56 -22.40 -1.51
CA GLY A 279 4.29 -20.98 -1.42
C GLY A 279 5.56 -20.17 -1.09
N ALA A 280 5.61 -18.91 -1.54
CA ALA A 280 6.68 -17.97 -1.19
C ALA A 280 6.11 -16.57 -0.96
N SER A 281 6.56 -15.91 0.11
CA SER A 281 6.22 -14.52 0.41
C SER A 281 6.86 -13.59 -0.63
N LEU A 282 6.09 -12.61 -1.08
CA LEU A 282 6.53 -11.54 -1.97
C LEU A 282 6.39 -10.16 -1.29
N ASN A 283 6.07 -10.10 0.01
CA ASN A 283 5.77 -8.88 0.77
C ASN A 283 6.87 -7.80 0.70
N THR A 284 8.12 -8.22 0.51
CA THR A 284 9.29 -7.33 0.49
C THR A 284 10.07 -7.41 -0.82
N ASP A 285 9.57 -8.16 -1.81
CA ASP A 285 10.24 -8.30 -3.11
C ASP A 285 9.84 -7.13 -4.02
N GLN A 286 10.75 -6.16 -4.16
CA GLN A 286 10.50 -4.94 -4.93
C GLN A 286 10.18 -5.22 -6.41
N LEU A 287 10.84 -6.23 -7.02
CA LEU A 287 10.56 -6.61 -8.40
C LEU A 287 9.13 -7.15 -8.51
N ALA A 288 8.69 -7.91 -7.50
CA ALA A 288 7.36 -8.46 -7.47
C ALA A 288 6.29 -7.37 -7.31
N LEU A 289 6.50 -6.47 -6.35
CA LEU A 289 5.59 -5.37 -6.01
C LEU A 289 5.46 -4.34 -7.14
N ASP A 290 6.58 -3.91 -7.72
CA ASP A 290 6.57 -2.84 -8.74
C ASP A 290 6.24 -3.37 -10.13
N HIS A 291 6.52 -4.65 -10.43
CA HIS A 291 6.44 -5.19 -11.79
C HIS A 291 5.65 -6.49 -11.91
N VAL A 292 6.04 -7.57 -11.22
CA VAL A 292 5.44 -8.91 -11.45
C VAL A 292 3.94 -8.88 -11.23
N ARG A 293 3.48 -8.16 -10.21
CA ARG A 293 2.05 -7.94 -9.92
C ARG A 293 1.26 -7.58 -11.19
N TYR A 294 1.81 -6.73 -12.06
CA TYR A 294 1.18 -6.25 -13.30
C TYR A 294 1.54 -7.05 -14.56
N MET A 295 2.45 -8.04 -14.45
CA MET A 295 3.00 -8.76 -15.60
C MET A 295 2.65 -10.26 -15.61
N VAL A 296 2.15 -10.83 -14.50
CA VAL A 296 1.71 -12.24 -14.48
C VAL A 296 0.57 -12.42 -15.48
N GLY A 297 0.77 -13.37 -16.39
CA GLY A 297 -0.08 -13.52 -17.56
C GLY A 297 0.77 -13.92 -18.76
N GLY A 298 0.54 -13.23 -19.88
CA GLY A 298 1.27 -13.45 -21.12
C GLY A 298 0.83 -14.70 -21.89
N ARG A 299 1.59 -15.00 -22.94
CA ARG A 299 1.30 -16.11 -23.84
C ARG A 299 1.52 -17.46 -23.17
N ALA A 300 0.59 -18.38 -23.40
CA ALA A 300 0.73 -19.77 -22.99
C ALA A 300 0.43 -20.71 -24.16
N GLY A 301 1.09 -21.87 -24.19
CA GLY A 301 0.94 -22.88 -25.23
C GLY A 301 -0.33 -23.71 -25.12
N VAL A 302 -1.47 -23.07 -24.84
CA VAL A 302 -2.75 -23.72 -24.54
C VAL A 302 -3.54 -23.88 -25.84
N ASP A 303 -3.95 -25.11 -26.13
CA ASP A 303 -4.82 -25.42 -27.25
C ASP A 303 -6.29 -25.30 -26.86
N ASP A 304 -7.14 -24.92 -27.82
CA ASP A 304 -8.59 -24.79 -27.66
C ASP A 304 -9.02 -23.86 -26.49
N GLU A 305 -8.22 -22.84 -26.21
CA GLU A 305 -8.50 -21.89 -25.14
C GLU A 305 -9.65 -20.95 -25.50
N ARG A 306 -10.64 -20.85 -24.59
CA ARG A 306 -11.72 -19.88 -24.63
C ARG A 306 -11.52 -18.84 -23.54
N LEU A 307 -11.47 -17.58 -23.96
CA LEU A 307 -11.33 -16.44 -23.06
C LEU A 307 -12.71 -15.84 -22.78
N VAL A 308 -13.06 -15.69 -21.51
CA VAL A 308 -14.33 -15.13 -21.06
C VAL A 308 -14.08 -14.00 -20.09
N SER A 309 -14.70 -12.85 -20.37
CA SER A 309 -14.67 -11.65 -19.52
C SER A 309 -15.95 -11.57 -18.72
N PHE A 310 -15.87 -11.78 -17.41
CA PHE A 310 -17.00 -11.65 -16.49
C PHE A 310 -17.02 -10.27 -15.85
N THR A 311 -18.22 -9.71 -15.69
CA THR A 311 -18.43 -8.49 -14.92
C THR A 311 -19.56 -8.70 -13.92
N PHE A 312 -19.30 -8.37 -12.67
CA PHE A 312 -20.30 -8.42 -11.62
C PHE A 312 -20.01 -7.41 -10.51
N PRO A 313 -21.06 -6.88 -9.83
CA PRO A 313 -20.86 -6.06 -8.65
C PRO A 313 -20.28 -6.93 -7.53
N GLU A 314 -19.24 -6.43 -6.86
CA GLU A 314 -18.64 -7.17 -5.76
C GLU A 314 -19.59 -7.19 -4.55
N ARG A 315 -19.73 -8.37 -3.94
CA ARG A 315 -20.46 -8.58 -2.69
C ARG A 315 -19.64 -9.51 -1.82
N PRO A 316 -19.73 -9.43 -0.49
CA PRO A 316 -19.05 -10.39 0.38
C PRO A 316 -19.42 -11.83 -0.03
N GLY A 317 -18.43 -12.64 -0.41
CA GLY A 317 -18.67 -14.00 -0.89
C GLY A 317 -18.74 -14.17 -2.42
N SER A 318 -18.78 -13.09 -3.21
CA SER A 318 -18.97 -13.16 -4.67
C SER A 318 -17.87 -13.97 -5.35
N LEU A 319 -16.59 -13.67 -5.05
CA LEU A 319 -15.47 -14.43 -5.60
C LEU A 319 -15.53 -15.91 -5.19
N GLN A 320 -15.95 -16.23 -3.96
CA GLN A 320 -16.09 -17.61 -3.48
C GLN A 320 -17.16 -18.38 -4.23
N ILE A 321 -18.33 -17.78 -4.41
CA ILE A 321 -19.43 -18.40 -5.17
C ILE A 321 -19.00 -18.58 -6.62
N PHE A 322 -18.35 -17.58 -7.21
CA PHE A 322 -17.85 -17.63 -8.58
C PHE A 322 -16.81 -18.75 -8.76
N LEU A 323 -15.82 -18.82 -7.86
CA LEU A 323 -14.78 -19.86 -7.89
C LEU A 323 -15.36 -21.24 -7.62
N GLY A 324 -16.31 -21.39 -6.69
CA GLY A 324 -17.03 -22.63 -6.40
C GLY A 324 -17.72 -23.22 -7.62
N GLU A 325 -18.30 -22.36 -8.45
CA GLU A 325 -18.90 -22.76 -9.73
C GLU A 325 -17.85 -23.11 -10.79
N LEU A 326 -16.73 -22.37 -10.82
CA LEU A 326 -15.59 -22.70 -11.68
C LEU A 326 -14.87 -23.98 -11.28
N GLU A 327 -15.00 -24.50 -10.05
CA GLU A 327 -14.46 -25.82 -9.69
C GLU A 327 -15.06 -26.92 -10.57
N LYS A 328 -16.30 -26.73 -11.05
CA LYS A 328 -16.97 -27.66 -11.98
C LYS A 328 -16.26 -27.76 -13.33
N VAL A 329 -15.38 -26.82 -13.68
CA VAL A 329 -14.57 -26.85 -14.91
C VAL A 329 -13.13 -27.26 -14.71
N ASN A 330 -12.72 -27.70 -13.53
CA ASN A 330 -11.43 -28.35 -13.32
C ASN A 330 -11.63 -29.85 -13.16
N VAL A 331 -12.09 -30.50 -14.24
CA VAL A 331 -12.49 -31.91 -14.21
C VAL A 331 -12.02 -32.65 -15.45
N THR A 332 -11.67 -33.92 -15.26
CA THR A 332 -11.54 -34.88 -16.36
C THR A 332 -12.94 -35.33 -16.77
N LEU A 333 -13.31 -35.05 -18.02
CA LEU A 333 -14.61 -35.42 -18.56
C LEU A 333 -14.68 -36.94 -18.84
N PRO A 334 -15.89 -37.53 -18.91
CA PRO A 334 -16.07 -38.95 -19.26
C PRO A 334 -15.46 -39.37 -20.61
N SER A 335 -15.19 -38.38 -21.48
CA SER A 335 -14.51 -38.53 -22.77
C SER A 335 -12.98 -38.59 -22.66
N ASN A 336 -12.40 -38.57 -21.46
CA ASN A 336 -10.98 -38.39 -21.15
C ASN A 336 -10.39 -37.03 -21.56
N ASN A 337 -11.21 -36.09 -22.01
CA ASN A 337 -10.78 -34.71 -22.25
C ASN A 337 -10.74 -33.93 -20.93
N VAL A 338 -9.86 -32.93 -20.85
CA VAL A 338 -9.75 -32.06 -19.69
C VAL A 338 -10.44 -30.74 -20.01
N LEU A 339 -11.44 -30.38 -19.20
CA LEU A 339 -11.86 -29.00 -19.06
C LEU A 339 -11.03 -28.48 -17.89
N SER A 340 -10.27 -27.40 -18.08
CA SER A 340 -9.43 -26.84 -17.03
C SER A 340 -9.22 -25.34 -17.22
N LEU A 341 -9.06 -24.64 -16.09
CA LEU A 341 -8.65 -23.25 -16.09
C LEU A 341 -7.20 -23.10 -16.61
N SER A 342 -7.01 -22.15 -17.53
CA SER A 342 -5.74 -21.83 -18.16
C SER A 342 -5.24 -20.42 -17.85
N LEU A 343 -6.17 -19.53 -17.49
CA LEU A 343 -5.91 -18.17 -17.04
C LEU A 343 -6.98 -17.77 -16.03
N PHE A 344 -6.58 -17.02 -15.01
CA PHE A 344 -7.51 -16.29 -14.17
C PHE A 344 -6.87 -14.98 -13.79
N HIS A 345 -7.61 -13.88 -13.95
CA HIS A 345 -7.16 -12.56 -13.57
C HIS A 345 -8.30 -11.85 -12.85
N TYR A 346 -8.11 -11.66 -11.55
CA TYR A 346 -9.02 -10.97 -10.65
C TYR A 346 -8.25 -9.94 -9.84
N ARG A 347 -8.80 -8.73 -9.79
CA ARG A 347 -8.38 -7.66 -8.88
C ARG A 347 -9.63 -7.00 -8.30
N PHE A 348 -9.61 -6.81 -7.00
CA PHE A 348 -10.73 -6.26 -6.26
C PHE A 348 -10.90 -4.76 -6.58
N HIS A 349 -12.10 -4.41 -7.05
CA HIS A 349 -12.61 -3.06 -7.26
C HIS A 349 -14.15 -3.08 -7.10
N ASP A 350 -14.81 -1.93 -7.01
CA ASP A 350 -16.28 -1.85 -6.83
C ASP A 350 -17.06 -2.55 -7.97
N VAL A 351 -16.53 -2.49 -9.19
CA VAL A 351 -16.96 -3.30 -10.33
C VAL A 351 -15.82 -4.25 -10.66
N VAL A 352 -16.03 -5.53 -10.40
CA VAL A 352 -15.02 -6.55 -10.67
C VAL A 352 -15.12 -6.98 -12.11
N HIS A 353 -13.99 -6.91 -12.80
CA HIS A 353 -13.78 -7.55 -14.09
C HIS A 353 -12.88 -8.77 -13.87
N VAL A 354 -13.43 -9.97 -14.11
CA VAL A 354 -12.67 -11.22 -14.03
C VAL A 354 -12.43 -11.72 -15.43
N LEU A 355 -11.17 -11.92 -15.79
CA LEU A 355 -10.83 -12.59 -17.03
C LEU A 355 -10.50 -14.05 -16.73
N VAL A 356 -11.14 -14.97 -17.44
CA VAL A 356 -10.94 -16.41 -17.26
C VAL A 356 -10.61 -17.05 -18.61
N GLY A 357 -9.50 -17.77 -18.67
CA GLY A 357 -9.18 -18.70 -19.75
C GLY A 357 -9.58 -20.11 -19.35
N ILE A 358 -10.28 -20.81 -20.24
CA ILE A 358 -10.67 -22.20 -20.06
C ILE A 358 -10.23 -22.97 -21.30
N GLN A 359 -9.53 -24.08 -21.12
CA GLN A 359 -9.26 -25.03 -22.20
C GLN A 359 -10.54 -25.81 -22.51
N VAL A 360 -11.13 -25.59 -23.69
CA VAL A 360 -12.42 -26.18 -24.10
C VAL A 360 -12.24 -26.96 -25.40
N PRO A 361 -11.84 -28.25 -25.34
CA PRO A 361 -11.83 -29.13 -26.50
C PRO A 361 -13.21 -29.16 -27.18
N THR A 362 -13.26 -29.41 -28.49
CA THR A 362 -14.52 -29.39 -29.25
C THR A 362 -15.62 -30.28 -28.66
N ALA A 363 -15.24 -31.42 -28.06
CA ALA A 363 -16.18 -32.35 -27.43
C ALA A 363 -16.79 -31.83 -26.11
N SER A 364 -16.25 -30.74 -25.55
CA SER A 364 -16.61 -30.17 -24.25
C SER A 364 -17.41 -28.86 -24.35
N GLU A 365 -17.83 -28.48 -25.57
CA GLU A 365 -18.54 -27.22 -25.81
C GLU A 365 -19.87 -27.16 -25.03
N SER A 366 -20.58 -28.28 -24.93
CA SER A 366 -21.87 -28.34 -24.23
C SER A 366 -21.73 -28.06 -22.73
N GLU A 367 -20.69 -28.62 -22.11
CA GLU A 367 -20.34 -28.41 -20.71
C GLU A 367 -19.92 -26.96 -20.45
N PHE A 368 -19.12 -26.39 -21.36
CA PHE A 368 -18.73 -24.98 -21.30
C PHE A 368 -19.94 -24.04 -21.38
N GLN A 369 -20.87 -24.25 -22.32
CA GLN A 369 -22.09 -23.44 -22.42
C GLN A 369 -23.00 -23.60 -21.19
N LYS A 370 -23.07 -24.81 -20.63
CA LYS A 370 -23.81 -25.07 -19.38
C LYS A 370 -23.22 -24.27 -18.21
N LEU A 371 -21.90 -24.26 -18.05
CA LEU A 371 -21.21 -23.44 -17.04
C LEU A 371 -21.59 -21.97 -17.17
N LEU A 372 -21.49 -21.40 -18.38
CA LEU A 372 -21.82 -19.98 -18.59
C LEU A 372 -23.27 -19.67 -18.23
N SER A 373 -24.20 -20.59 -18.52
CA SER A 373 -25.59 -20.45 -18.12
C SER A 373 -25.80 -20.53 -16.60
N GLU A 374 -25.08 -21.41 -15.90
CA GLU A 374 -25.14 -21.53 -14.43
C GLU A 374 -24.57 -20.28 -13.75
N LEU A 375 -23.40 -19.81 -14.19
CA LEU A 375 -22.78 -18.57 -13.73
C LEU A 375 -23.70 -17.36 -13.96
N LYS A 376 -24.33 -17.26 -15.14
CA LYS A 376 -25.30 -16.21 -15.43
C LYS A 376 -26.52 -16.28 -14.50
N GLY A 377 -26.99 -17.48 -14.16
CA GLY A 377 -28.08 -17.69 -13.21
C GLY A 377 -27.76 -17.20 -11.79
N LEU A 378 -26.47 -17.17 -11.42
CA LEU A 378 -25.96 -16.65 -10.15
C LEU A 378 -25.62 -15.15 -10.20
N GLY A 379 -25.83 -14.50 -11.35
CA GLY A 379 -25.57 -13.07 -11.54
C GLY A 379 -24.20 -12.74 -12.13
N PHE A 380 -23.40 -13.74 -12.51
CA PHE A 380 -22.11 -13.55 -13.15
C PHE A 380 -22.26 -13.61 -14.67
N SER A 381 -22.39 -12.44 -15.31
CA SER A 381 -22.50 -12.36 -16.77
C SER A 381 -21.10 -12.33 -17.39
N GLY A 382 -20.85 -13.24 -18.32
CA GLY A 382 -19.57 -13.37 -19.03
C GLY A 382 -19.73 -13.28 -20.53
N ASP A 383 -18.87 -12.49 -21.18
CA ASP A 383 -18.77 -12.37 -22.63
C ASP A 383 -17.57 -13.16 -23.14
N ILE A 384 -17.77 -13.97 -24.17
CA ILE A 384 -16.69 -14.72 -24.82
C ILE A 384 -15.90 -13.73 -25.69
N VAL A 385 -14.63 -13.53 -25.35
CA VAL A 385 -13.72 -12.56 -25.98
C VAL A 385 -12.53 -13.23 -26.67
N THR A 386 -12.62 -14.54 -26.94
CA THR A 386 -11.58 -15.35 -27.60
C THR A 386 -11.17 -14.80 -28.97
N ASP A 387 -12.04 -14.06 -29.64
CA ASP A 387 -11.76 -13.52 -30.97
C ASP A 387 -11.14 -12.12 -30.96
N GLU A 388 -11.05 -11.48 -29.80
CA GLU A 388 -10.47 -10.14 -29.65
C GLU A 388 -9.00 -10.12 -30.06
N GLN A 389 -8.62 -9.06 -30.79
CA GLN A 389 -7.26 -8.91 -31.29
C GLN A 389 -6.25 -8.81 -30.14
N VAL A 390 -6.63 -8.15 -29.04
CA VAL A 390 -5.77 -8.00 -27.84
C VAL A 390 -5.42 -9.36 -27.24
N TYR A 391 -6.37 -10.29 -27.16
CA TYR A 391 -6.08 -11.65 -26.70
C TYR A 391 -5.12 -12.37 -27.66
N LYS A 392 -5.38 -12.30 -28.97
CA LYS A 392 -4.54 -12.91 -30.02
C LYS A 392 -3.10 -12.39 -30.02
N ASP A 393 -2.91 -11.10 -29.73
CA ASP A 393 -1.61 -10.42 -29.76
C ASP A 393 -0.77 -10.64 -28.50
N PHE A 394 -1.38 -10.79 -27.32
CA PHE A 394 -0.64 -10.79 -26.05
C PHE A 394 -0.77 -12.06 -25.20
N LEU A 395 -1.83 -12.85 -25.38
CA LEU A 395 -2.18 -13.93 -24.44
C LEU A 395 -2.35 -15.30 -25.12
N ALA A 396 -2.87 -15.34 -26.34
CA ALA A 396 -3.09 -16.59 -27.05
C ALA A 396 -1.76 -17.32 -27.34
N LYS A 397 -1.86 -18.64 -27.58
CA LYS A 397 -0.76 -19.45 -28.11
C LYS A 397 -0.16 -18.78 -29.36
N SER A 398 1.17 -18.67 -29.41
CA SER A 398 1.86 -18.17 -30.61
C SER A 398 1.53 -19.08 -31.79
N GLN A 399 1.14 -18.48 -32.92
CA GLN A 399 0.90 -19.20 -34.17
C GLN A 399 2.17 -19.75 -34.80
#